data_AF-A0A6L3ZVL0-F1
#
_entry.id   AF-A0A6L3ZVL0-F1
#
_cell.length_a   1.000
_cell.length_b   1.000
_cell.length_c   1.000
_cell.angle_alpha   90.00
_cell.angle_beta   90.00
_cell.angle_gamma   90.00
#
_symmetry.space_group_name_H-M   'P 1'
#
loop_
_entity.id
_entity.type
_entity.pdbx_description
1 polymer ?
#
loop_
_entity_poly.entity_id
_entity_poly.type
_entity_poly.pdbx_seq_one_letter_code
_entity_poly.pdbx_strand_id
1 'polypeptide(L)'
;MLPDDQEKPIPLGTPLTEARIDFGFRIYWTKMATKWDMARIREMKAQVIAVTQQPNFEKNLIERRFRVEGLDAQAHSGASLLALIDVLNALETYAANNG
;
A
#
# COMPACT_ATOMS: atom_id res chain seq x y z
N MET A 1 29.00 -6.11 21.67
CA MET A 1 27.60 -6.37 22.07
C MET A 1 26.73 -5.67 21.04
N LEU A 2 26.19 -6.43 20.08
CA LEU A 2 25.23 -5.90 19.11
C LEU A 2 23.86 -5.79 19.81
N PRO A 3 23.05 -4.74 19.58
CA PRO A 3 21.71 -4.70 20.14
C PRO A 3 20.87 -5.82 19.51
N ASP A 4 20.21 -6.59 20.38
CA ASP A 4 19.20 -7.58 20.04
C ASP A 4 17.95 -6.89 19.48
N ASP A 5 18.03 -6.33 18.28
CA ASP A 5 16.85 -5.95 17.49
C ASP A 5 16.27 -7.16 16.75
N GLN A 6 16.28 -8.33 17.42
CA GLN A 6 15.54 -9.50 16.96
C GLN A 6 14.06 -9.23 17.22
N GLU A 7 13.34 -8.74 16.21
CA GLU A 7 11.88 -8.70 16.22
C GLU A 7 11.34 -10.06 16.66
N LYS A 8 10.85 -10.13 17.91
CA LYS A 8 10.26 -11.36 18.44
C LYS A 8 9.14 -11.81 17.50
N PRO A 9 9.09 -13.08 17.10
CA PRO A 9 7.99 -13.59 16.29
C PRO A 9 6.68 -13.31 17.01
N ILE A 10 5.72 -12.74 16.28
CA ILE A 10 4.41 -12.38 16.82
C ILE A 10 3.76 -13.67 17.36
N PRO A 11 3.38 -13.75 18.65
CA PRO A 11 2.71 -14.91 19.18
C PRO A 11 1.44 -15.22 18.38
N LEU A 12 1.29 -16.48 17.95
CA LEU A 12 0.05 -17.01 17.39
C LEU A 12 -1.10 -16.68 18.35
N GLY A 13 -2.08 -15.89 17.88
CA GLY A 13 -3.22 -15.43 18.68
C GLY A 13 -3.24 -13.93 19.01
N THR A 14 -2.23 -13.15 18.62
CA THR A 14 -2.32 -11.69 18.78
C THR A 14 -3.37 -11.11 17.82
N PRO A 15 -4.31 -10.26 18.30
CA PRO A 15 -5.33 -9.67 17.44
C PRO A 15 -4.73 -8.92 16.25
N LEU A 16 -5.38 -9.06 15.09
CA LEU A 16 -5.02 -8.31 13.89
C LEU A 16 -5.50 -6.87 14.09
N THR A 17 -4.57 -5.97 14.42
CA THR A 17 -4.85 -4.54 14.58
C THR A 17 -4.85 -3.84 13.22
N GLU A 18 -5.58 -2.73 13.11
CA GLU A 18 -5.58 -1.87 11.92
C GLU A 18 -4.16 -1.46 11.51
N ALA A 19 -3.33 -1.04 12.47
CA ALA A 19 -1.93 -0.67 12.20
C ALA A 19 -1.12 -1.82 11.58
N ARG A 20 -1.37 -3.07 11.98
CA ARG A 20 -0.71 -4.24 11.40
C ARG A 20 -1.20 -4.55 10.00
N ILE A 21 -2.49 -4.36 9.74
CA ILE A 21 -3.08 -4.50 8.41
C ILE A 21 -2.48 -3.45 7.47
N ASP A 22 -2.50 -2.18 7.87
CA ASP A 22 -1.96 -1.06 7.10
C ASP A 22 -0.46 -1.27 6.80
N PHE A 23 0.32 -1.71 7.80
CA PHE A 23 1.72 -2.07 7.60
C PHE A 23 1.89 -3.22 6.59
N GLY A 24 1.10 -4.29 6.72
CA GLY A 24 1.12 -5.41 5.78
C GLY A 24 0.85 -4.99 4.34
N PHE A 25 -0.13 -4.10 4.13
CA PHE A 25 -0.40 -3.53 2.79
C PHE A 25 0.75 -2.69 2.26
N ARG A 26 1.37 -1.85 3.09
CA ARG A 26 2.54 -1.05 2.67
C ARG A 26 3.72 -1.93 2.25
N ILE A 27 3.99 -3.02 2.96
CA ILE A 27 5.05 -3.97 2.59
C ILE A 27 4.71 -4.67 1.27
N TYR A 28 3.48 -5.15 1.14
CA TYR A 28 3.00 -5.78 -0.10
C TYR A 28 3.15 -4.83 -1.30
N TRP A 29 2.66 -3.60 -1.18
CA TRP A 29 2.72 -2.63 -2.27
C TRP A 29 4.13 -2.15 -2.57
N THR A 30 4.98 -1.92 -1.56
CA THR A 30 6.39 -1.58 -1.78
C THR A 30 7.09 -2.66 -2.62
N LYS A 31 6.87 -3.94 -2.31
CA LYS A 31 7.47 -5.05 -3.06
C LYS A 31 7.03 -5.10 -4.53
N MET A 32 5.79 -4.68 -4.81
CA MET A 32 5.23 -4.63 -6.16
C MET A 32 5.71 -3.39 -6.92
N ALA A 33 5.54 -2.21 -6.32
CA ALA A 33 5.75 -0.91 -6.97
C ALA A 33 7.23 -0.58 -7.22
N THR A 34 8.16 -1.15 -6.45
CA THR A 34 9.61 -1.00 -6.69
C THR A 34 10.08 -1.60 -8.03
N LYS A 35 9.25 -2.42 -8.68
CA LYS A 35 9.52 -2.99 -10.00
C LYS A 35 8.99 -2.14 -11.15
N TRP A 36 8.24 -1.08 -10.85
CA TRP A 36 7.63 -0.20 -11.85
C TRP A 36 8.57 0.96 -12.18
N ASP A 37 8.48 1.45 -13.41
CA ASP A 37 9.12 2.70 -13.77
C ASP A 37 8.31 3.91 -13.26
N MET A 38 8.90 5.11 -13.36
CA MET A 38 8.27 6.33 -12.86
C MET A 38 7.01 6.73 -13.65
N ALA A 39 6.90 6.35 -14.92
CA ALA A 39 5.71 6.62 -15.72
C ALA A 39 4.53 5.80 -15.17
N ARG A 40 4.77 4.51 -14.92
CA ARG A 40 3.80 3.59 -14.33
C ARG A 40 3.42 3.96 -12.90
N ILE A 41 4.37 4.39 -12.08
CA ILE A 41 4.10 4.88 -10.72
C ILE A 41 3.11 6.05 -10.74
N ARG A 42 3.35 7.05 -11.61
CA ARG A 42 2.47 8.22 -11.76
C ARG A 42 1.09 7.86 -12.30
N GLU A 43 1.05 6.99 -13.30
CA GLU A 43 -0.21 6.48 -13.87
C GLU A 43 -1.06 5.78 -12.79
N MET A 44 -0.47 4.83 -12.07
CA MET A 44 -1.18 4.10 -11.02
C MET A 44 -1.60 5.02 -9.88
N LYS A 45 -0.77 5.99 -9.50
CA LYS A 45 -1.15 6.99 -8.48
C LYS A 45 -2.40 7.76 -8.90
N ALA A 46 -2.47 8.22 -10.14
CA ALA A 46 -3.65 8.93 -10.65
C ALA A 46 -4.90 8.03 -10.63
N GLN A 47 -4.79 6.78 -11.07
CA GLN A 47 -5.90 5.82 -11.09
C GLN A 47 -6.41 5.50 -9.68
N VAL A 48 -5.50 5.27 -8.74
CA VAL A 48 -5.87 4.97 -7.34
C VAL A 48 -6.52 6.20 -6.68
N ILE A 49 -5.98 7.40 -6.92
CA ILE A 49 -6.58 8.65 -6.43
C ILE A 49 -8.02 8.80 -6.96
N ALA A 50 -8.25 8.57 -8.26
CA ALA A 50 -9.57 8.66 -8.86
C ALA A 50 -10.59 7.73 -8.18
N VAL A 51 -10.17 6.52 -7.79
CA VAL A 51 -11.03 5.58 -7.03
C VAL A 51 -11.26 6.08 -5.60
N THR A 52 -10.23 6.57 -4.91
CA THR A 52 -10.33 7.01 -3.51
C THR A 52 -11.13 8.30 -3.32
N GLN A 53 -11.34 9.07 -4.39
CA GLN A 53 -12.16 10.29 -4.40
C GLN A 53 -13.64 10.04 -4.72
N GLN A 54 -14.04 8.79 -5.00
CA GLN A 54 -15.44 8.47 -5.26
C GLN A 54 -16.29 8.65 -3.98
N PRO A 55 -17.56 9.12 -4.08
CA PRO A 55 -18.41 9.37 -2.90
C PRO A 55 -18.69 8.14 -2.02
N ASN A 56 -18.61 6.94 -2.61
CA ASN A 56 -18.82 5.66 -1.94
C ASN A 56 -17.50 5.00 -1.49
N PHE A 57 -16.37 5.70 -1.61
CA PHE A 57 -15.11 5.19 -1.09
C PHE A 57 -15.13 5.20 0.43
N GLU A 58 -14.68 4.10 1.03
CA GLU A 58 -14.54 3.96 2.48
C GLU A 58 -13.22 3.28 2.80
N LYS A 59 -12.59 3.66 3.91
CA LYS A 59 -11.44 2.92 4.45
C LYS A 59 -11.93 1.64 5.14
N ASN A 60 -12.42 0.67 4.37
CA ASN A 60 -12.59 -0.69 4.89
C ASN A 60 -11.24 -1.41 4.94
N LEU A 61 -11.02 -2.21 5.98
CA LEU A 61 -9.73 -2.86 6.20
C LEU A 61 -9.57 -4.15 5.38
N ILE A 62 -10.65 -4.91 5.22
CA ILE A 62 -10.62 -6.30 4.72
C ILE A 62 -11.40 -6.48 3.41
N GLU A 63 -12.50 -5.74 3.22
CA GLU A 63 -13.48 -6.03 2.17
C GLU A 63 -13.02 -5.56 0.79
N ARG A 64 -12.79 -6.51 -0.12
CA ARG A 64 -12.28 -6.24 -1.46
C ARG A 64 -13.39 -5.75 -2.40
N ARG A 65 -13.68 -4.44 -2.37
CA ARG A 65 -14.79 -3.81 -3.11
C ARG A 65 -14.32 -2.91 -4.25
N PHE A 66 -13.12 -2.35 -4.17
CA PHE A 66 -12.65 -1.33 -5.11
C PHE A 66 -11.75 -1.92 -6.18
N ARG A 67 -12.01 -1.61 -7.45
CA ARG A 67 -11.17 -2.00 -8.59
C ARG A 67 -10.49 -0.75 -9.14
N VAL A 68 -9.20 -0.87 -9.45
CA VAL A 68 -8.42 0.19 -10.06
C VAL A 68 -8.04 -0.27 -11.45
N GLU A 69 -8.45 0.49 -12.47
CA GLU A 69 -8.13 0.16 -13.86
C GLU A 69 -6.62 0.14 -14.06
N GLY A 70 -6.14 -0.88 -14.78
CA GLY A 70 -4.73 -1.06 -15.07
C GLY A 70 -3.91 -1.63 -13.92
N LEU A 71 -4.35 -1.63 -12.65
CA LEU A 71 -3.57 -2.13 -11.51
C LEU A 71 -3.40 -3.66 -11.57
N ASP A 72 -4.51 -4.38 -11.45
CA ASP A 72 -4.62 -5.83 -11.62
C ASP A 72 -6.10 -6.23 -11.81
N ALA A 73 -6.38 -7.53 -11.95
CA ALA A 73 -7.72 -8.05 -12.11
C ALA A 73 -8.48 -8.23 -10.78
N GLN A 74 -7.90 -7.86 -9.64
CA GLN A 74 -8.47 -8.08 -8.31
C GLN A 74 -9.17 -6.83 -7.79
N ALA A 75 -10.11 -7.04 -6.86
CA ALA A 75 -10.63 -5.96 -6.04
C ALA A 75 -9.78 -5.82 -4.77
N HIS A 76 -9.72 -4.61 -4.24
CA HIS A 76 -8.89 -4.21 -3.11
C HIS A 76 -9.76 -3.59 -2.01
N SER A 77 -9.28 -3.70 -0.77
CA SER A 77 -9.87 -2.97 0.36
C SER A 77 -9.48 -1.50 0.28
N GLY A 78 -10.29 -0.64 0.92
CA GLY A 78 -9.99 0.80 0.96
C GLY A 78 -8.64 1.09 1.63
N ALA A 79 -8.35 0.40 2.73
CA ALA A 79 -7.06 0.49 3.42
C ALA A 79 -5.88 0.08 2.53
N SER A 80 -6.04 -0.97 1.71
CA SER A 80 -5.01 -1.38 0.75
C SER A 80 -4.72 -0.29 -0.28
N LEU A 81 -5.75 0.36 -0.82
CA LEU A 81 -5.59 1.44 -1.80
C LEU A 81 -4.96 2.70 -1.20
N LEU A 82 -5.32 3.07 0.03
CA LEU A 82 -4.65 4.18 0.73
C LEU A 82 -3.17 3.86 1.00
N ALA A 83 -2.86 2.63 1.43
CA ALA A 83 -1.48 2.19 1.59
C ALA A 83 -0.68 2.24 0.28
N LEU A 84 -1.31 1.93 -0.86
CA LEU A 84 -0.67 2.07 -2.18
C LEU A 84 -0.35 3.53 -2.49
N ILE A 85 -1.26 4.48 -2.23
CA ILE A 85 -0.97 5.92 -2.42
C ILE A 85 0.25 6.35 -1.59
N ASP A 86 0.32 5.95 -0.32
CA ASP A 86 1.46 6.27 0.55
C ASP A 86 2.79 5.77 -0.05
N VAL A 87 2.80 4.53 -0.54
CA VAL A 87 3.98 3.93 -1.17
C VAL A 87 4.37 4.67 -2.44
N LEU A 88 3.41 4.98 -3.32
CA LEU A 88 3.71 5.68 -4.58
C LEU A 88 4.24 7.10 -4.32
N ASN A 89 3.71 7.81 -3.32
CA ASN A 89 4.24 9.11 -2.88
C ASN A 89 5.69 9.00 -2.39
N ALA A 90 5.98 7.97 -1.60
CA ALA A 90 7.33 7.74 -1.07
C ALA A 90 8.33 7.43 -2.19
N LEU A 91 7.94 6.62 -3.18
CA LEU A 91 8.77 6.29 -4.34
C LEU A 91 9.02 7.51 -5.24
N GLU A 92 8.00 8.34 -5.50
CA GLU A 92 8.20 9.61 -6.23
C GLU A 92 9.16 10.55 -5.51
N THR A 93 9.01 10.70 -4.20
CA THR A 93 9.91 11.52 -3.37
C THR A 93 11.33 10.97 -3.39
N TYR A 94 11.48 9.65 -3.26
CA TYR A 94 12.79 9.00 -3.32
C TYR A 94 13.46 9.21 -4.68
N ALA A 95 12.72 9.04 -5.78
CA ALA A 95 13.25 9.26 -7.13
C ALA A 95 13.65 10.72 -7.36
N ALA A 96 12.88 11.69 -6.86
CA ALA A 96 13.20 13.11 -6.98
C ALA A 96 14.46 13.52 -6.20
N ASN A 97 14.76 12.84 -5.09
CA ASN A 97 15.92 13.13 -4.25
C ASN A 97 17.20 12.40 -4.69
N ASN A 98 17.10 11.38 -5.55
CA ASN A 98 18.22 10.54 -5.99
C ASN A 98 18.44 10.54 -7.52
N GLY A 99 17.76 11.43 -8.24
CA GLY A 99 17.96 11.69 -9.68
C GLY A 99 18.66 13.01 -9.90
#